data_AF-A0A1M6YFG2-F1
#
_entry.id   AF-A0A1M6YFG2-F1
#
_cell.length_a   1.000
_cell.length_b   1.000
_cell.length_c   1.000
_cell.angle_alpha   90.00
_cell.angle_beta   90.00
_cell.angle_gamma   90.00
#
_symmetry.space_group_name_H-M   'P 1'
#
loop_
_entity.id
_entity.type
_entity.pdbx_description
1 polymer ?
#
loop_
_entity_poly.entity_id
_entity_poly.type
_entity_poly.pdbx_seq_one_letter_code
_entity_poly.pdbx_strand_id
1 'polypeptide(L)'
;MTLVDQSRALSKKITISGYSARISADFEKNGSHKFIQELRNDVVHITLHKPNWHISTEKDGTRITKFLLYPHQLARAEKYNLYAKNYLQKNPNGINLGALFAEYQTLVNGFQEWLQKAISSVVGTEISDYLRCRLYVNRLGARPAWNLILCQVVAGAKNPYNYLDQFLTEKEMVEVLALPHQSAAQVDLIIRIIDEYGACDDELRSLVYKAFNIHEEKMLEP
;
A
#
# COMPACT_ATOMS: atom_id res chain seq x y z
N MET A 1 -3.11 13.70 -6.20
CA MET A 1 -2.99 15.18 -6.04
C MET A 1 -3.07 15.58 -4.58
N THR A 2 -4.01 15.03 -3.80
CA THR A 2 -4.19 15.33 -2.37
C THR A 2 -2.91 15.29 -1.53
N LEU A 3 -2.03 14.29 -1.72
CA LEU A 3 -0.77 14.19 -0.96
C LEU A 3 0.13 15.43 -1.15
N VAL A 4 0.34 15.86 -2.39
CA VAL A 4 1.17 17.04 -2.69
C VAL A 4 0.56 18.30 -2.07
N ASP A 5 -0.76 18.48 -2.19
CA ASP A 5 -1.44 19.66 -1.64
C ASP A 5 -1.40 19.70 -0.10
N GLN A 6 -1.63 18.55 0.55
CA GLN A 6 -1.52 18.43 2.01
C GLN A 6 -0.08 18.66 2.48
N SER A 7 0.90 18.07 1.80
CA SER A 7 2.32 18.29 2.12
C SER A 7 2.74 19.75 1.94
N ARG A 8 2.18 20.45 0.93
CA ARG A 8 2.40 21.88 0.72
C ARG A 8 1.80 22.72 1.84
N ALA A 9 0.56 22.41 2.25
CA ALA A 9 -0.07 23.09 3.38
C ALA A 9 0.74 22.91 4.67
N LEU A 10 1.31 21.72 4.89
CA LEU A 10 2.17 21.42 6.03
C LEU A 10 3.50 22.19 5.96
N SER A 11 4.15 22.23 4.79
CA SER A 11 5.43 22.95 4.60
C SER A 11 5.34 24.46 4.86
N LYS A 12 4.13 25.04 4.84
CA LYS A 12 3.88 26.43 5.23
C LYS A 12 3.84 26.63 6.75
N LYS A 13 3.57 25.57 7.51
CA LYS A 13 3.45 25.60 8.98
C LYS A 13 4.74 25.17 9.68
N ILE A 14 5.48 24.25 9.07
CA ILE A 14 6.74 23.72 9.62
C ILE A 14 7.84 23.74 8.55
N THR A 15 9.07 24.04 8.96
CA THR A 15 10.24 23.99 8.08
C THR A 15 10.70 22.54 7.92
N ILE A 16 10.47 21.96 6.75
CA ILE A 16 10.90 20.60 6.41
C ILE A 16 12.14 20.69 5.52
N SER A 17 13.27 20.22 6.03
CA SER A 17 14.54 20.23 5.28
C SER A 17 14.42 19.42 3.98
N GLY A 18 14.91 19.98 2.87
CA GLY A 18 14.90 19.32 1.56
C GLY A 18 13.53 19.22 0.86
N TYR A 19 12.46 19.77 1.44
CA TYR A 19 11.10 19.64 0.90
C TYR A 19 10.93 20.18 -0.52
N SER A 20 11.42 21.39 -0.80
CA SER A 20 11.30 22.00 -2.14
C SER A 20 12.01 21.17 -3.21
N ALA A 21 13.24 20.71 -2.91
CA ALA A 21 14.01 19.87 -3.80
C ALA A 21 13.30 18.54 -4.07
N ARG A 22 12.78 17.90 -3.02
CA ARG A 22 12.09 16.61 -3.14
C ARG A 22 10.79 16.71 -3.92
N ILE A 23 9.95 17.70 -3.64
CA ILE A 23 8.72 17.97 -4.42
C ILE A 23 9.04 18.25 -5.89
N SER A 24 10.08 19.03 -6.15
CA SER A 24 10.43 19.39 -7.52
C SER A 24 10.88 18.16 -8.32
N ALA A 25 11.68 17.30 -7.70
CA ALA A 25 12.17 16.06 -8.30
C ALA A 25 11.04 15.02 -8.49
N ASP A 26 10.26 14.75 -7.44
CA ASP A 26 9.30 13.65 -7.44
C ASP A 26 8.03 14.01 -8.23
N PHE A 27 7.59 15.28 -8.22
CA PHE A 27 6.29 15.67 -8.77
C PHE A 27 6.31 16.81 -9.77
N GLU A 28 7.00 17.93 -9.53
CA GLU A 28 6.86 19.10 -10.40
C GLU A 28 7.46 18.88 -11.79
N LYS A 29 8.66 18.28 -11.84
CA LYS A 29 9.41 18.02 -13.08
C LYS A 29 9.24 16.59 -13.57
N ASN A 30 8.46 15.77 -12.86
CA ASN A 30 8.27 14.38 -13.19
C ASN A 30 7.21 14.21 -14.29
N GLY A 31 7.65 13.74 -15.46
CA GLY A 31 6.79 13.54 -16.63
C GLY A 31 5.65 12.55 -16.41
N SER A 32 5.88 11.45 -15.68
CA SER A 32 4.84 10.44 -15.44
C SER A 32 3.77 10.96 -14.49
N HIS A 33 4.17 11.66 -13.42
CA HIS A 33 3.22 12.34 -12.53
C HIS A 33 2.36 13.37 -13.28
N LYS A 34 3.00 14.20 -14.11
CA LYS A 34 2.31 15.21 -14.91
C LYS A 34 1.38 14.59 -15.93
N PHE A 35 1.78 13.49 -16.56
CA PHE A 35 0.90 12.72 -17.43
C PHE A 35 -0.31 12.18 -16.68
N ILE A 36 -0.15 11.58 -15.49
CA ILE A 36 -1.27 11.08 -14.68
C ILE A 36 -2.23 12.19 -14.27
N GLN A 37 -1.73 13.40 -13.97
CA GLN A 37 -2.58 14.56 -13.68
C GLN A 37 -3.45 14.93 -14.88
N GLU A 38 -2.86 15.03 -16.07
CA GLU A 38 -3.61 15.35 -17.30
C GLU A 38 -4.57 14.23 -17.69
N LEU A 39 -4.14 12.96 -17.58
CA LEU A 39 -4.99 11.80 -17.86
C LEU A 39 -6.22 11.76 -16.93
N ARG A 40 -6.04 12.05 -15.64
CA ARG A 40 -7.16 12.19 -14.69
C ARG A 40 -8.11 13.29 -15.14
N ASN A 41 -7.59 14.44 -15.54
CA ASN A 41 -8.43 15.56 -16.01
C ASN A 41 -9.24 15.16 -17.24
N ASP A 42 -8.63 14.44 -18.18
CA ASP A 42 -9.31 13.93 -19.38
C ASP A 42 -10.41 12.92 -19.03
N VAL A 43 -10.12 11.94 -18.16
CA VAL A 43 -11.08 10.92 -17.74
C VAL A 43 -12.27 11.52 -16.97
N VAL A 44 -12.00 12.47 -16.05
CA VAL A 44 -13.04 13.03 -15.18
C VAL A 44 -13.90 14.07 -15.90
N HIS A 45 -13.33 14.87 -16.80
CA HIS A 45 -14.01 16.05 -17.33
C HIS A 45 -14.36 15.97 -18.82
N ILE A 46 -13.94 14.92 -19.54
CA ILE A 46 -13.99 14.94 -21.00
C ILE A 46 -14.54 13.65 -21.57
N THR A 47 -13.80 12.55 -21.48
CA THR A 47 -14.20 11.30 -22.12
C THR A 47 -13.44 10.14 -21.49
N LEU A 48 -14.14 9.02 -21.31
CA LEU A 48 -13.50 7.76 -20.98
C LEU A 48 -12.75 7.23 -22.21
N HIS A 49 -11.43 7.37 -22.23
CA HIS A 49 -10.60 6.77 -23.26
C HIS A 49 -10.72 5.25 -23.20
N LYS A 50 -10.77 4.58 -24.36
CA LYS A 50 -10.80 3.11 -24.45
C LYS A 50 -9.36 2.59 -24.63
N PRO A 51 -8.64 2.22 -23.55
CA PRO A 51 -7.33 1.60 -23.69
C PRO A 51 -7.45 0.27 -24.42
N ASN A 52 -6.45 -0.04 -25.24
CA ASN A 52 -6.40 -1.30 -25.96
C ASN A 52 -5.88 -2.41 -25.03
N TRP A 53 -6.53 -3.56 -25.08
CA TRP A 53 -6.08 -4.75 -24.36
C TRP A 53 -5.09 -5.49 -25.23
N HIS A 54 -3.87 -5.69 -24.71
CA HIS A 54 -2.85 -6.46 -25.38
C HIS A 54 -2.51 -7.69 -24.54
N ILE A 55 -2.75 -8.87 -25.10
CA ILE A 55 -2.46 -10.14 -24.45
C ILE A 55 -1.30 -10.77 -25.20
N SER A 56 -0.19 -10.98 -24.51
CA SER A 56 1.00 -11.64 -25.04
C SER A 56 1.36 -12.84 -24.18
N THR A 57 1.87 -13.89 -24.81
CA THR A 57 2.38 -15.07 -24.09
C THR A 57 3.90 -15.02 -24.09
N GLU A 58 4.52 -15.12 -22.91
CA GLU A 58 5.96 -15.23 -22.77
C GLU A 58 6.47 -16.63 -23.15
N LYS A 59 7.79 -16.79 -23.28
CA LYS A 59 8.41 -18.04 -23.74
C LYS A 59 8.20 -19.22 -22.79
N ASP A 60 7.91 -18.95 -21.54
CA ASP A 60 7.60 -19.91 -20.47
C ASP A 60 6.11 -20.31 -20.43
N GLY A 61 5.28 -19.74 -21.31
CA GLY A 61 3.83 -19.96 -21.34
C GLY A 61 3.03 -19.00 -20.45
N THR A 62 3.69 -18.09 -19.73
CA THR A 62 3.02 -17.10 -18.89
C THR A 62 2.24 -16.10 -19.73
N ARG A 63 0.95 -15.93 -19.43
CA ARG A 63 0.07 -15.00 -20.13
C ARG A 63 0.14 -13.62 -19.48
N ILE A 64 0.67 -12.64 -20.20
CA ILE A 64 0.73 -11.26 -19.74
C ILE A 64 -0.34 -10.42 -20.44
N THR A 65 -1.12 -9.71 -19.63
CA THR A 65 -2.11 -8.74 -20.11
C THR A 65 -1.59 -7.33 -19.84
N LYS A 66 -1.59 -6.48 -20.88
CA LYS A 66 -1.19 -5.08 -20.81
C LYS A 66 -2.36 -4.19 -21.25
N PHE A 67 -2.58 -3.11 -20.52
CA PHE A 67 -3.52 -2.06 -20.90
C PHE A 67 -2.73 -0.92 -21.53
N LEU A 68 -2.80 -0.82 -22.86
CA LEU A 68 -2.04 0.16 -23.63
C LEU A 68 -2.91 1.36 -23.97
N LEU A 69 -2.46 2.55 -23.56
CA LEU A 69 -3.03 3.82 -23.96
C LEU A 69 -2.10 4.52 -24.95
N TYR A 70 -2.55 4.71 -26.17
CA TYR A 70 -1.75 5.32 -27.22
C TYR A 70 -1.93 6.84 -27.25
N PRO A 71 -0.89 7.61 -27.60
CA PRO A 71 -0.98 9.07 -27.67
C PRO A 71 -2.11 9.57 -28.58
N HIS A 72 -2.38 8.91 -29.71
CA HIS A 72 -3.47 9.29 -30.62
C HIS A 72 -4.87 9.08 -30.04
N GLN A 73 -5.02 8.30 -28.96
CA GLN A 73 -6.29 8.09 -28.27
C GLN A 73 -6.60 9.23 -27.29
N LEU A 74 -5.63 10.11 -27.01
CA LEU A 74 -5.75 11.23 -26.08
C LEU A 74 -6.17 12.49 -26.84
N ALA A 75 -7.48 12.75 -26.86
CA ALA A 75 -8.09 13.89 -27.56
C ALA A 75 -7.51 15.27 -27.18
N ARG A 76 -6.85 15.38 -26.02
CA ARG A 76 -6.26 16.62 -25.50
C ARG A 76 -4.75 16.60 -25.32
N ALA A 77 -4.05 15.62 -25.89
CA ALA A 77 -2.58 15.54 -25.78
C ALA A 77 -1.89 16.88 -26.14
N GLU A 78 -2.43 17.65 -27.08
CA GLU A 78 -1.93 18.98 -27.46
C GLU A 78 -2.06 20.04 -26.36
N LYS A 79 -3.01 19.89 -25.44
CA LYS A 79 -3.25 20.81 -24.32
C LYS A 79 -2.50 20.42 -23.05
N TYR A 80 -1.80 19.29 -23.06
CA TYR A 80 -1.03 18.83 -21.91
C TYR A 80 0.13 19.80 -21.62
N ASN A 81 0.51 19.90 -20.35
CA ASN A 81 1.71 20.64 -19.97
C ASN A 81 2.99 20.03 -20.59
N LEU A 82 4.08 20.80 -20.60
CA LEU A 82 5.35 20.44 -21.24
C LEU A 82 5.89 19.07 -20.77
N TYR A 83 5.85 18.78 -19.48
CA TYR A 83 6.38 17.54 -18.91
C TYR A 83 5.55 16.32 -19.31
N ALA A 84 4.21 16.45 -19.32
CA ALA A 84 3.31 15.40 -19.79
C ALA A 84 3.47 15.15 -21.30
N LYS A 85 3.68 16.19 -22.11
CA LYS A 85 4.01 16.06 -23.53
C LYS A 85 5.34 15.34 -23.76
N ASN A 86 6.37 15.72 -23.01
CA ASN A 86 7.67 15.05 -23.07
C ASN A 86 7.55 13.57 -22.68
N TYR A 87 6.69 13.24 -21.71
CA TYR A 87 6.40 11.85 -21.35
C TYR A 87 5.72 11.09 -22.49
N LEU A 88 4.74 11.69 -23.18
CA LEU A 88 4.09 11.08 -24.34
C LEU A 88 5.06 10.85 -25.50
N GLN A 89 5.94 11.81 -25.79
CA GLN A 89 6.95 11.69 -26.84
C GLN A 89 7.95 10.56 -26.58
N LYS A 90 8.28 10.29 -25.31
CA LYS A 90 9.13 9.15 -24.91
C LYS A 90 8.42 7.80 -25.02
N ASN A 91 7.10 7.78 -25.13
CA ASN A 91 6.28 6.57 -25.18
C ASN A 91 5.40 6.53 -26.45
N PRO A 92 5.98 6.59 -27.66
CA PRO A 92 5.20 6.65 -28.90
C PRO A 92 4.41 5.36 -29.17
N ASN A 93 4.90 4.23 -28.68
CA ASN A 93 4.32 2.89 -28.90
C ASN A 93 3.21 2.53 -27.91
N GLY A 94 2.72 3.52 -27.16
CA GLY A 94 1.68 3.33 -26.15
C GLY A 94 2.25 3.20 -24.75
N ILE A 95 1.42 3.61 -23.79
CA ILE A 95 1.74 3.64 -22.37
C ILE A 95 1.05 2.45 -21.71
N ASN A 96 1.82 1.56 -21.08
CA ASN A 96 1.27 0.51 -20.24
C ASN A 96 0.76 1.11 -18.93
N LEU A 97 -0.56 1.22 -18.79
CA LEU A 97 -1.20 1.83 -17.62
C LEU A 97 -0.91 1.07 -16.33
N GLY A 98 -0.85 -0.27 -16.38
CA GLY A 98 -0.54 -1.08 -15.20
C GLY A 98 0.85 -0.79 -14.64
N ALA A 99 1.86 -0.77 -15.53
CA ALA A 99 3.23 -0.43 -15.15
C ALA A 99 3.34 1.03 -14.67
N LEU A 100 2.71 1.97 -15.39
CA LEU A 100 2.68 3.38 -15.01
C LEU A 100 2.11 3.58 -13.60
N PHE A 101 0.99 2.95 -13.27
CA PHE A 101 0.38 3.09 -11.94
C PHE A 101 1.20 2.41 -10.84
N ALA A 102 1.82 1.25 -11.12
CA ALA A 102 2.71 0.59 -10.16
C ALA A 102 3.97 1.42 -9.85
N GLU A 103 4.61 1.98 -10.88
CA GLU A 103 5.73 2.91 -10.73
C GLU A 103 5.32 4.17 -9.95
N TYR A 104 4.16 4.72 -10.29
CA TYR A 104 3.63 5.90 -9.62
C TYR A 104 3.27 5.64 -8.16
N GLN A 105 2.73 4.46 -7.84
CA GLN A 105 2.48 4.04 -6.46
C GLN A 105 3.78 3.97 -5.67
N THR A 106 4.83 3.40 -6.24
CA THR A 106 6.17 3.34 -5.62
C THR A 106 6.71 4.74 -5.32
N LEU A 107 6.58 5.67 -6.27
CA LEU A 107 6.96 7.07 -6.09
C LEU A 107 6.17 7.76 -4.96
N VAL A 108 4.86 7.57 -4.94
CA VAL A 108 3.97 8.17 -3.92
C VAL A 108 4.29 7.63 -2.53
N ASN A 109 4.44 6.31 -2.39
CA ASN A 109 4.80 5.66 -1.13
C ASN A 109 6.18 6.13 -0.64
N GLY A 110 7.17 6.15 -1.52
CA GLY A 110 8.52 6.61 -1.18
C GLY A 110 8.58 8.08 -0.76
N PHE A 111 7.74 8.94 -1.35
CA PHE A 111 7.59 10.32 -0.89
C PHE A 111 6.89 10.40 0.47
N GLN A 112 5.81 9.63 0.68
CA GLN A 112 5.08 9.61 1.93
C GLN A 112 5.95 9.14 3.10
N GLU A 113 6.70 8.05 2.93
CA GLU A 113 7.64 7.54 3.94
C GLU A 113 8.71 8.57 4.28
N TRP A 114 9.29 9.21 3.27
CA TRP A 114 10.26 10.28 3.47
C TRP A 114 9.64 11.46 4.24
N LEU A 115 8.45 11.90 3.84
CA LEU A 115 7.76 13.03 4.46
C LEU A 115 7.45 12.72 5.93
N GLN A 116 6.99 11.51 6.23
CA GLN A 116 6.75 11.07 7.61
C GLN A 116 8.03 11.14 8.45
N LYS A 117 9.15 10.61 7.95
CA LYS A 117 10.44 10.69 8.64
C LYS A 117 10.88 12.14 8.88
N ALA A 118 10.73 12.99 7.87
CA ALA A 118 11.11 14.40 7.94
C ALA A 118 10.23 15.20 8.91
N ILE A 119 8.93 14.86 9.04
CA ILE A 119 8.04 15.47 10.03
C ILE A 119 8.42 14.98 11.43
N SER A 120 8.64 13.68 11.60
CA SER A 120 9.03 13.10 12.89
C SER A 120 10.34 13.68 13.42
N SER A 121 11.28 14.06 12.56
CA SER A 121 12.51 14.72 13.01
C SER A 121 12.32 16.17 13.46
N VAL A 122 11.20 16.82 13.10
CA VAL A 122 10.93 18.24 13.42
C VAL A 122 9.97 18.38 14.58
N VAL A 123 8.90 17.59 14.61
CA VAL A 123 7.81 17.72 15.60
C VAL A 123 7.53 16.41 16.34
N GLY A 124 8.38 15.39 16.17
CA GLY A 124 8.10 14.04 16.67
C GLY A 124 7.91 13.97 18.19
N THR A 125 8.66 14.78 18.94
CA THR A 125 8.52 14.88 20.40
C THR A 125 7.21 15.55 20.80
N GLU A 126 6.81 16.59 20.09
CA GLU A 126 5.65 17.44 20.35
C GLU A 126 4.34 16.72 20.04
N ILE A 127 4.34 15.83 19.02
CA ILE A 127 3.17 15.03 18.66
C ILE A 127 3.22 13.62 19.24
N SER A 128 4.26 13.26 19.99
CA SER A 128 4.45 11.89 20.50
C SER A 128 3.25 11.41 21.30
N ASP A 129 2.74 12.27 22.20
CA ASP A 129 1.56 11.95 23.01
C ASP A 129 0.28 11.82 22.17
N TYR A 130 0.09 12.70 21.18
CA TYR A 130 -1.03 12.58 20.26
C TYR A 130 -0.96 11.27 19.46
N LEU A 131 0.22 10.91 18.93
CA LEU A 131 0.43 9.67 18.18
C LEU A 131 0.21 8.45 19.06
N ARG A 132 0.71 8.47 20.30
CA ARG A 132 0.47 7.42 21.30
C ARG A 132 -1.01 7.25 21.59
N CYS A 133 -1.74 8.33 21.85
CA CYS A 133 -3.18 8.31 22.09
C CYS A 133 -3.94 7.80 20.86
N ARG A 134 -3.55 8.22 19.65
CA ARG A 134 -4.18 7.78 18.41
C ARG A 134 -3.95 6.29 18.16
N LEU A 135 -2.72 5.80 18.36
CA LEU A 135 -2.41 4.37 18.28
C LEU A 135 -3.24 3.58 19.30
N TYR A 136 -3.37 4.09 20.52
CA TYR A 136 -4.22 3.47 21.56
C TYR A 136 -5.69 3.42 21.16
N VAL A 137 -6.26 4.51 20.61
CA VAL A 137 -7.64 4.52 20.11
C VAL A 137 -7.83 3.55 18.95
N ASN A 138 -6.89 3.51 17.99
CA ASN A 138 -6.94 2.56 16.87
C ASN A 138 -6.84 1.11 17.37
N ARG A 139 -5.97 0.84 18.34
CA ARG A 139 -5.85 -0.46 19.02
C ARG A 139 -7.18 -0.88 19.62
N LEU A 140 -7.85 0.00 20.35
CA LEU A 140 -9.17 -0.27 20.93
C LEU A 140 -10.25 -0.46 19.86
N GLY A 141 -10.21 0.32 18.78
CA GLY A 141 -11.18 0.25 17.68
C GLY A 141 -11.04 -1.01 16.81
N ALA A 142 -9.82 -1.53 16.64
CA ALA A 142 -9.56 -2.74 15.86
C ALA A 142 -10.02 -4.02 16.60
N ARG A 143 -10.02 -4.02 17.94
CA ARG A 143 -10.34 -5.18 18.76
C ARG A 143 -11.73 -5.78 18.49
N PRO A 144 -12.83 -5.02 18.48
CA PRO A 144 -14.15 -5.59 18.20
C PRO A 144 -14.23 -6.27 16.82
N ALA A 145 -13.60 -5.68 15.81
CA ALA A 145 -13.59 -6.24 14.46
C ALA A 145 -12.82 -7.57 14.42
N TRP A 146 -11.62 -7.61 15.00
CA TRP A 146 -10.84 -8.85 15.08
C TRP A 146 -11.52 -9.93 15.91
N ASN A 147 -12.09 -9.57 17.07
CA ASN A 147 -12.81 -10.51 17.91
C ASN A 147 -14.00 -11.14 17.17
N LEU A 148 -14.77 -10.32 16.43
CA LEU A 148 -15.90 -10.81 15.64
C LEU A 148 -15.45 -11.77 14.53
N ILE A 149 -14.41 -11.42 13.78
CA ILE A 149 -13.86 -12.28 12.71
C ILE A 149 -13.37 -13.60 13.29
N LEU A 150 -12.56 -13.57 14.35
CA LEU A 150 -12.00 -14.77 14.98
C LEU A 150 -13.10 -15.67 15.58
N CYS A 151 -14.11 -15.09 16.24
CA CYS A 151 -15.26 -15.85 16.73
C CYS A 151 -16.00 -16.56 15.59
N GLN A 152 -16.18 -15.92 14.43
CA GLN A 152 -16.81 -16.54 13.27
C GLN A 152 -15.95 -17.67 12.67
N VAL A 153 -14.63 -17.51 12.65
CA VAL A 153 -13.69 -18.53 12.16
C VAL A 153 -13.72 -19.75 13.09
N VAL A 154 -13.67 -19.54 14.40
CA VAL A 154 -13.75 -20.61 15.42
C VAL A 154 -15.10 -21.33 15.35
N ALA A 155 -16.22 -20.58 15.35
CA ALA A 155 -17.55 -21.18 15.31
C ALA A 155 -17.86 -21.88 13.98
N GLY A 156 -17.32 -21.39 12.87
CA GLY A 156 -17.51 -21.93 11.53
C GLY A 156 -16.51 -23.02 11.14
N ALA A 157 -15.57 -23.38 12.02
CA ALA A 157 -14.48 -24.34 11.76
C ALA A 157 -13.74 -24.08 10.43
N LYS A 158 -13.59 -22.81 10.04
CA LYS A 158 -12.88 -22.44 8.82
C LYS A 158 -11.38 -22.51 9.07
N ASN A 159 -10.63 -23.09 8.15
CA ASN A 159 -9.17 -23.10 8.24
C ASN A 159 -8.60 -21.69 7.92
N PRO A 160 -7.96 -21.00 8.88
CA PRO A 160 -7.43 -19.65 8.66
C PRO A 160 -6.29 -19.60 7.65
N TYR A 161 -5.52 -20.70 7.51
CA TYR A 161 -4.38 -20.77 6.59
C TYR A 161 -4.79 -20.57 5.12
N ASN A 162 -6.04 -20.88 4.77
CA ASN A 162 -6.58 -20.72 3.41
C ASN A 162 -6.82 -19.27 2.99
N TYR A 163 -6.70 -18.32 3.92
CA TYR A 163 -7.00 -16.90 3.68
C TYR A 163 -5.79 -16.00 3.92
N LEU A 164 -4.62 -16.58 4.25
CA LEU A 164 -3.42 -15.80 4.58
C LEU A 164 -2.90 -15.00 3.37
N ASP A 165 -3.12 -15.49 2.15
CA ASP A 165 -2.78 -14.83 0.89
C ASP A 165 -3.54 -13.49 0.69
N GLN A 166 -4.65 -13.29 1.39
CA GLN A 166 -5.41 -12.03 1.37
C GLN A 166 -4.77 -10.95 2.26
N PHE A 167 -3.93 -11.35 3.21
CA PHE A 167 -3.36 -10.47 4.23
C PHE A 167 -1.83 -10.37 4.16
N LEU A 168 -1.16 -11.36 3.58
CA LEU A 168 0.30 -11.47 3.50
C LEU A 168 0.76 -11.36 2.04
N THR A 169 1.85 -10.63 1.82
CA THR A 169 2.56 -10.62 0.53
C THR A 169 3.23 -11.96 0.26
N GLU A 170 3.62 -12.23 -0.99
CA GLU A 170 4.34 -13.46 -1.35
C GLU A 170 5.63 -13.65 -0.52
N LYS A 171 6.34 -12.56 -0.21
CA LYS A 171 7.55 -12.61 0.62
C LYS A 171 7.23 -12.99 2.07
N GLU A 172 6.21 -12.38 2.65
CA GLU A 172 5.76 -12.68 4.03
C GLU A 172 5.19 -14.09 4.13
N MET A 173 4.50 -14.57 3.10
CA MET A 173 4.05 -15.97 3.01
C MET A 173 5.21 -16.95 3.06
N VAL A 174 6.31 -16.68 2.34
CA VAL A 174 7.52 -17.52 2.39
C VAL A 174 8.12 -17.53 3.80
N GLU A 175 8.18 -16.37 4.47
CA GLU A 175 8.68 -16.29 5.85
C GLU A 175 7.81 -17.08 6.83
N VAL A 176 6.48 -16.98 6.71
CA VAL A 176 5.53 -17.71 7.57
C VAL A 176 5.58 -19.22 7.32
N LEU A 177 5.67 -19.64 6.05
CA LEU A 177 5.74 -21.07 5.69
C LEU A 177 7.09 -21.71 6.00
N ALA A 178 8.15 -20.92 6.21
CA ALA A 178 9.45 -21.42 6.66
C ALA A 178 9.42 -21.93 8.11
N LEU A 179 8.45 -21.47 8.93
CA LEU A 179 8.26 -21.93 10.30
C LEU A 179 7.47 -23.25 10.34
N PRO A 180 7.66 -24.07 11.40
CA PRO A 180 6.92 -25.32 11.54
C PRO A 180 5.41 -25.09 11.46
N HIS A 181 4.75 -25.86 10.60
CA HIS A 181 3.32 -25.73 10.37
C HIS A 181 2.53 -25.96 11.66
N GLN A 182 1.57 -25.07 11.96
CA GLN A 182 0.76 -25.12 13.18
C GLN A 182 1.60 -25.05 14.47
N SER A 183 2.67 -24.27 14.44
CA SER A 183 3.41 -23.90 15.66
C SER A 183 2.96 -22.55 16.22
N ALA A 184 3.10 -22.36 17.53
CA ALA A 184 2.89 -21.05 18.16
C ALA A 184 3.80 -19.98 17.53
N ALA A 185 5.05 -20.31 17.21
CA ALA A 185 5.98 -19.41 16.54
C ALA A 185 5.48 -18.94 15.16
N GLN A 186 4.85 -19.83 14.39
CA GLN A 186 4.25 -19.49 13.11
C GLN A 186 3.08 -18.51 13.28
N VAL A 187 2.19 -18.79 14.24
CA VAL A 187 1.01 -17.95 14.49
C VAL A 187 1.41 -16.60 15.09
N ASP A 188 2.42 -16.55 15.96
CA ASP A 188 2.95 -15.30 16.49
C ASP A 188 3.57 -14.41 15.40
N LEU A 189 4.23 -15.02 14.40
CA LEU A 189 4.73 -14.29 13.25
C LEU A 189 3.56 -13.71 12.42
N ILE A 190 2.50 -14.50 12.19
CA ILE A 190 1.29 -14.03 11.50
C ILE A 190 0.66 -12.85 12.26
N ILE A 191 0.50 -12.96 13.59
CA ILE A 191 -0.01 -11.87 14.44
C ILE A 191 0.87 -10.64 14.27
N ARG A 192 2.20 -10.79 14.33
CA ARG A 192 3.13 -9.65 14.20
C ARG A 192 3.00 -8.94 12.87
N ILE A 193 2.76 -9.66 11.78
CA ILE A 193 2.64 -9.08 10.44
C ILE A 193 1.28 -8.38 10.26
N ILE A 194 0.19 -9.01 10.74
CA ILE A 194 -1.17 -8.53 10.53
C ILE A 194 -1.60 -7.45 11.54
N ASP A 195 -1.08 -7.50 12.77
CA ASP A 195 -1.47 -6.61 13.85
C ASP A 195 -0.73 -5.26 13.81
N GLU A 196 -1.11 -4.42 12.84
CA GLU A 196 -0.51 -3.09 12.62
C GLU A 196 -0.51 -2.20 13.87
N TYR A 197 -1.52 -2.33 14.75
CA TYR A 197 -1.73 -1.44 15.90
C TYR A 197 -1.41 -2.07 17.26
N GLY A 198 -0.96 -3.33 17.30
CA GLY A 198 -0.76 -4.05 18.57
C GLY A 198 -2.08 -4.33 19.30
N ALA A 199 -3.18 -4.52 18.58
CA ALA A 199 -4.51 -4.82 19.10
C ALA A 199 -4.60 -6.18 19.80
N CYS A 200 -3.75 -7.14 19.41
CA CYS A 200 -3.69 -8.49 19.95
C CYS A 200 -3.09 -8.50 21.35
N ASP A 201 -3.95 -8.49 22.36
CA ASP A 201 -3.62 -8.81 23.74
C ASP A 201 -3.72 -10.32 23.99
N ASP A 202 -3.46 -10.75 25.23
CA ASP A 202 -3.44 -12.17 25.60
C ASP A 202 -4.80 -12.86 25.35
N GLU A 203 -5.91 -12.15 25.51
CA GLU A 203 -7.25 -12.67 25.24
C GLU A 203 -7.46 -12.90 23.74
N LEU A 204 -7.16 -11.90 22.91
CA LEU A 204 -7.28 -12.03 21.46
C LEU A 204 -6.29 -13.08 20.92
N ARG A 205 -5.09 -13.17 21.49
CA ARG A 205 -4.08 -14.17 21.13
C ARG A 205 -4.57 -15.59 21.40
N SER A 206 -5.22 -15.83 22.54
CA SER A 206 -5.85 -17.11 22.84
C SER A 206 -6.93 -17.47 21.81
N LEU A 207 -7.72 -16.51 21.36
CA LEU A 207 -8.71 -16.71 20.29
C LEU A 207 -8.06 -17.02 18.95
N VAL A 208 -6.95 -16.36 18.60
CA VAL A 208 -6.16 -16.67 17.41
C VAL A 208 -5.62 -18.10 17.49
N TYR A 209 -5.01 -18.50 18.61
CA TYR A 209 -4.49 -19.86 18.78
C TYR A 209 -5.60 -20.91 18.62
N LYS A 210 -6.78 -20.66 19.20
CA LYS A 210 -7.96 -21.52 18.99
C LYS A 210 -8.38 -21.56 17.53
N ALA A 211 -8.41 -20.43 16.82
CA ALA A 211 -8.78 -20.38 15.41
C ALA A 211 -7.79 -21.17 14.52
N PHE A 212 -6.50 -21.12 14.85
CA PHE A 212 -5.43 -21.81 14.13
C PHE A 212 -5.18 -23.25 14.63
N ASN A 213 -6.01 -23.76 15.56
CA ASN A 213 -5.88 -25.06 16.21
C ASN A 213 -4.51 -25.31 16.87
N ILE A 214 -3.91 -24.26 17.43
CA ILE A 214 -2.72 -24.39 18.27
C ILE A 214 -3.19 -24.81 19.66
N HIS A 215 -2.88 -26.03 20.05
CA HIS A 215 -2.99 -26.45 21.44
C HIS A 215 -1.75 -25.93 22.18
N GLU A 216 -1.92 -25.06 23.17
CA GLU A 216 -0.84 -24.73 24.10
C GLU A 216 -0.37 -26.04 24.75
N GLU A 217 0.74 -26.59 24.28
CA GLU A 217 1.51 -27.54 25.07
C GLU A 217 1.90 -26.79 26.33
N LYS A 218 1.32 -27.21 27.46
CA LYS A 218 1.74 -26.81 28.80
C LYS A 218 3.27 -26.80 28.84
N MET A 219 3.87 -25.61 28.88
CA MET A 219 5.23 -25.48 29.36
C MET A 219 5.19 -25.88 30.83
N LEU A 220 5.56 -27.14 31.08
CA LEU A 220 6.01 -27.61 32.38
C LEU A 220 7.17 -26.70 32.79
N GLU A 221 6.91 -25.79 33.71
CA GLU A 221 7.96 -25.20 34.53
C GLU A 221 8.58 -26.31 35.40
N PRO A 222 9.92 -26.34 35.56
CA PRO A 222 10.59 -27.23 36.49
C PRO A 222 10.33 -26.87 37.96
#